data_AF-A0A0R1ED69-F1
#
_entry.id   AF-A0A0R1ED69-F1
#
_cell.length_a   1.000
_cell.length_b   1.000
_cell.length_c   1.000
_cell.angle_alpha   90.00
_cell.angle_beta   90.00
_cell.angle_gamma   90.00
#
_symmetry.space_group_name_H-M   'P 1'
#
loop_
_entity.id
_entity.type
_entity.pdbx_description
1 polymer ?
#
loop_
_entity_poly.entity_id
_entity_poly.type
_entity_poly.pdbx_seq_one_letter_code
_entity_poly.pdbx_strand_id
1 'polypeptide(L)'
;MLIDLSWSLVLSAIIGTYLNESTICIFWNDKFEFQLLHNAKYISYVGINIDRLNANKGRYIVDTGLKKKELQDKHLTLDDLVIKLILSIEVTHCETFVVFDKDIDRFVDAFTKASVYSIWRSLHNKFVFAHITNELQESRNHFFEDQPNILFVVRDNSSALSFDLKTNKYVGPKAEKPSQMILLDRYFASEQRFQLGKSLFADKLKNLQGREVIIAGFDYPPYSVIKH
;
A
#
# COMPACT_ATOMS: atom_id res chain seq x y z
N MET A 1 4.19 -10.89 -31.09
CA MET A 1 3.84 -10.97 -29.65
C MET A 1 3.39 -9.59 -29.25
N LEU A 2 2.09 -9.37 -29.05
CA LEU A 2 1.58 -8.06 -28.62
C LEU A 2 1.92 -7.90 -27.14
N ILE A 3 2.68 -6.86 -26.81
CA ILE A 3 3.00 -6.50 -25.43
C ILE A 3 1.73 -5.96 -24.80
N ASP A 4 1.30 -6.54 -23.68
CA ASP A 4 0.11 -6.13 -22.95
C ASP A 4 0.42 -4.91 -22.09
N LEU A 5 0.22 -3.72 -22.65
CA LEU A 5 0.47 -2.44 -21.99
C LEU A 5 -0.67 -1.99 -21.06
N SER A 6 -1.73 -2.79 -20.90
CA SER A 6 -2.94 -2.38 -20.18
C SER A 6 -2.67 -2.03 -18.70
N TRP A 7 -1.83 -2.82 -18.03
CA TRP A 7 -1.36 -2.55 -16.66
C TRP A 7 -0.55 -1.25 -16.56
N SER A 8 0.32 -1.01 -17.54
CA SER A 8 1.12 0.22 -17.62
C SER A 8 0.23 1.45 -17.78
N LEU A 9 -0.81 1.38 -18.63
CA LEU A 9 -1.75 2.48 -18.84
C LEU A 9 -2.54 2.84 -17.57
N VAL A 10 -3.17 1.84 -16.93
CA VAL A 10 -3.99 2.10 -15.72
C VAL A 10 -3.15 2.59 -14.55
N LEU A 11 -2.00 1.96 -14.29
CA LEU A 11 -1.14 2.34 -13.17
C LEU A 11 -0.48 3.70 -13.40
N SER A 12 -0.04 4.02 -14.63
CA SER A 12 0.45 5.36 -14.95
C SER A 12 -0.61 6.43 -14.77
N ALA A 13 -1.86 6.17 -15.18
CA ALA A 13 -2.96 7.12 -14.99
C ALA A 13 -3.22 7.39 -13.50
N ILE A 14 -3.25 6.33 -12.68
CA ILE A 14 -3.41 6.44 -11.23
C ILE A 14 -2.24 7.19 -10.60
N ILE A 15 -1.01 6.80 -10.92
CA ILE A 15 0.20 7.39 -10.34
C ILE A 15 0.31 8.87 -10.71
N GLY A 16 0.17 9.20 -11.99
CA GLY A 16 0.30 10.56 -12.49
C GLY A 16 -0.75 11.52 -11.95
N THR A 17 -1.94 11.00 -11.59
CA THR A 17 -3.08 11.82 -11.14
C THR A 17 -3.22 11.89 -9.64
N TYR A 18 -2.95 10.80 -8.91
CA TYR A 18 -3.31 10.68 -7.49
C TYR A 18 -2.12 10.44 -6.54
N LEU A 19 -0.95 10.05 -7.07
CA LEU A 19 0.19 9.58 -6.25
C LEU A 19 1.49 10.38 -6.49
N ASN A 20 1.46 11.40 -7.34
CA ASN A 20 2.62 12.17 -7.77
C ASN A 20 3.20 13.12 -6.70
N GLU A 21 2.53 13.28 -5.55
CA GLU A 21 2.94 14.18 -4.46
C GLU A 21 3.87 13.52 -3.43
N SER A 22 4.11 12.20 -3.53
CA SER A 22 4.87 11.45 -2.52
C SER A 22 5.81 10.42 -3.14
N THR A 23 6.79 9.92 -2.37
CA THR A 23 7.64 8.82 -2.81
C THR A 23 6.83 7.51 -2.88
N ILE A 24 6.96 6.81 -4.01
CA ILE A 24 6.24 5.57 -4.30
C ILE A 24 7.16 4.36 -4.14
N CYS A 25 6.84 3.45 -3.23
CA CYS A 25 7.48 2.15 -3.12
C CYS A 25 6.73 1.12 -3.97
N ILE A 26 7.39 0.58 -5.00
CA ILE A 26 6.80 -0.36 -5.95
C ILE A 26 7.40 -1.75 -5.73
N PHE A 27 6.55 -2.73 -5.45
CA PHE A 27 6.94 -4.12 -5.25
C PHE A 27 6.85 -4.86 -6.59
N TRP A 28 7.96 -4.87 -7.32
CA TRP A 28 8.06 -5.48 -8.64
C TRP A 28 7.69 -6.95 -8.61
N ASN A 29 6.81 -7.34 -9.54
CA ASN A 29 6.39 -8.72 -9.74
C ASN A 29 6.54 -9.07 -11.22
N ASP A 30 7.30 -10.13 -11.51
CA ASP A 30 7.69 -10.51 -12.87
C ASP A 30 6.49 -10.91 -13.77
N LYS A 31 5.30 -11.20 -13.19
CA LYS A 31 4.07 -11.48 -13.95
C LYS A 31 3.41 -10.22 -14.52
N PHE A 32 3.72 -9.04 -13.96
CA PHE A 32 3.07 -7.79 -14.33
C PHE A 32 4.07 -6.92 -15.09
N GLU A 33 3.94 -6.88 -16.42
CA GLU A 33 4.73 -5.97 -17.25
C GLU A 33 4.24 -4.52 -17.03
N PHE A 34 4.87 -3.85 -16.07
CA PHE A 34 4.62 -2.46 -15.73
C PHE A 34 5.83 -1.60 -16.11
N GLN A 35 5.58 -0.58 -16.95
CA GLN A 35 6.48 0.52 -17.17
C GLN A 35 5.72 1.81 -16.88
N LEU A 36 6.35 2.73 -16.15
CA LEU A 36 5.78 4.08 -15.96
C LEU A 36 5.79 4.81 -17.30
N LEU A 37 4.64 4.78 -17.97
CA LEU A 37 4.36 5.58 -19.15
C LEU A 37 4.16 7.03 -18.71
N HIS A 38 4.90 7.94 -19.34
CA HIS A 38 5.03 9.35 -19.01
C HIS A 38 5.69 9.62 -17.65
N ASN A 39 7.02 9.77 -17.66
CA ASN A 39 7.78 10.39 -16.59
C ASN A 39 7.29 11.84 -16.42
N ALA A 40 6.27 12.07 -15.58
CA ALA A 40 6.14 13.39 -14.98
C ALA A 40 7.47 13.67 -14.29
N LYS A 41 8.07 14.84 -14.56
CA LYS A 41 9.44 15.24 -14.17
C LYS A 41 9.76 15.14 -12.66
N TYR A 42 8.79 14.72 -11.83
CA TYR A 42 8.82 14.79 -10.37
C TYR A 42 8.39 13.49 -9.66
N ILE A 43 8.19 12.36 -10.36
CA ILE A 43 7.83 11.09 -9.70
C ILE A 43 9.10 10.43 -9.14
N SER A 44 9.18 10.33 -7.81
CA SER A 44 10.22 9.58 -7.10
C SER A 44 9.69 8.19 -6.73
N TYR A 45 10.39 7.13 -7.14
CA TYR A 45 10.00 5.77 -6.77
C TYR A 45 11.18 4.91 -6.31
N VAL A 46 10.87 3.93 -5.46
CA VAL A 46 11.79 2.91 -4.96
C VAL A 46 11.29 1.54 -5.38
N GLY A 47 12.06 0.87 -6.23
CA GLY A 47 11.77 -0.51 -6.63
C GLY A 47 12.22 -1.52 -5.59
N ILE A 48 11.31 -2.41 -5.17
CA ILE A 48 11.57 -3.52 -4.26
C ILE A 48 11.16 -4.80 -4.99
N ASN A 49 12.03 -5.81 -5.01
CA ASN A 49 11.68 -7.14 -5.54
C ASN A 49 11.74 -8.13 -4.37
N ILE A 50 10.58 -8.67 -4.00
CA ILE A 50 10.42 -9.52 -2.81
C ILE A 50 11.15 -10.85 -2.97
N ASP A 51 11.15 -11.43 -4.18
CA ASP A 51 11.80 -12.71 -4.48
C ASP A 51 13.34 -12.59 -4.51
N ARG A 52 13.88 -11.38 -4.73
CA ARG A 52 15.31 -11.10 -4.83
C ARG A 52 15.89 -10.32 -3.66
N LEU A 53 15.20 -10.26 -2.52
CA LEU A 53 15.68 -9.55 -1.33
C LEU A 53 17.08 -9.99 -0.87
N ASN A 54 17.42 -11.28 -1.06
CA ASN A 54 18.71 -11.86 -0.69
C ASN A 54 19.79 -11.66 -1.76
N ALA A 55 19.41 -11.50 -3.03
CA ALA A 55 20.34 -11.46 -4.16
C ALA A 55 20.94 -10.06 -4.37
N ASN A 56 20.25 -9.01 -3.93
CA ASN A 56 20.73 -7.64 -4.05
C ASN A 56 20.97 -7.03 -2.67
N LYS A 57 22.22 -7.12 -2.20
CA LYS A 57 22.85 -6.05 -1.38
C LYS A 57 23.02 -4.76 -2.23
N GLY A 58 21.99 -4.41 -2.99
CA GLY A 58 21.99 -3.26 -3.88
C GLY A 58 22.00 -2.01 -3.03
N ARG A 59 23.05 -1.21 -3.21
CA ARG A 59 23.31 0.15 -2.68
C ARG A 59 22.11 0.74 -1.93
N TYR A 60 21.96 0.36 -0.67
CA TYR A 60 21.15 1.14 0.24
C TYR A 60 21.89 2.46 0.41
N ILE A 61 21.20 3.58 0.21
CA ILE A 61 21.74 4.93 0.44
C ILE A 61 22.11 5.10 1.94
N VAL A 62 21.63 4.19 2.79
CA VAL A 62 21.85 4.17 4.25
C VAL A 62 22.53 2.87 4.67
N ASP A 63 23.46 2.98 5.61
CA ASP A 63 24.19 1.86 6.20
C ASP A 63 23.23 0.91 6.92
N THR A 64 22.83 -0.15 6.20
CA THR A 64 21.99 -1.23 6.72
C THR A 64 22.60 -1.93 7.93
N GLY A 65 23.94 -1.88 8.10
CA GLY A 65 24.65 -2.52 9.20
C GLY A 65 24.37 -1.88 10.55
N LEU A 66 24.28 -0.54 10.60
CA LEU A 66 23.95 0.19 11.83
C LEU A 66 22.52 -0.07 12.29
N LYS A 67 21.54 -0.04 11.37
CA LYS A 67 20.14 -0.32 11.72
C LYS A 67 19.92 -1.79 12.08
N LYS A 68 20.57 -2.72 11.37
CA LYS A 68 20.53 -4.16 11.72
C LYS A 68 21.11 -4.40 13.11
N LYS A 69 22.20 -3.72 13.49
CA LYS A 69 22.74 -3.77 14.86
C LYS A 69 21.76 -3.19 15.89
N GLU A 70 21.19 -2.01 15.65
CA GLU A 70 20.19 -1.40 16.54
C GLU A 70 18.97 -2.32 16.78
N LEU A 71 18.54 -3.05 15.74
CA LEU A 71 17.42 -3.99 15.82
C LEU A 71 17.81 -5.32 16.50
N GLN A 72 19.04 -5.80 16.27
CA GLN A 72 19.59 -6.99 16.94
C GLN A 72 19.83 -6.75 18.42
N ASP A 73 20.29 -5.57 18.80
CA ASP A 73 20.49 -5.15 20.20
C ASP A 73 19.16 -5.09 20.97
N LYS A 74 18.02 -4.96 20.27
CA LYS A 74 16.66 -5.07 20.83
C LYS A 74 16.12 -6.51 20.86
N HIS A 75 16.95 -7.52 20.55
CA HIS A 75 16.58 -8.95 20.46
C HIS A 75 15.44 -9.27 19.47
N LEU A 76 15.25 -8.44 18.45
CA LEU A 76 14.20 -8.65 17.45
C LEU A 76 14.79 -9.28 16.18
N THR A 77 14.50 -10.55 15.94
CA THR A 77 14.78 -11.23 14.66
C THR A 77 13.68 -10.87 13.65
N LEU A 78 13.91 -9.80 12.89
CA LEU A 78 12.98 -9.35 11.84
C LEU A 78 13.33 -9.95 10.48
N ASP A 79 12.29 -10.29 9.71
CA ASP A 79 12.41 -10.75 8.32
C ASP A 79 13.04 -9.66 7.43
N ASP A 80 13.81 -10.06 6.41
CA ASP A 80 14.52 -9.11 5.54
C ASP A 80 13.58 -8.14 4.80
N LEU A 81 12.33 -8.56 4.49
CA LEU A 81 11.32 -7.66 3.91
C LEU A 81 10.89 -6.58 4.90
N VAL A 82 10.76 -6.91 6.19
CA VAL A 82 10.43 -5.94 7.24
C VAL A 82 11.55 -4.91 7.36
N ILE A 83 12.81 -5.36 7.36
CA ILE A 83 13.97 -4.45 7.43
C ILE A 83 14.01 -3.55 6.19
N LYS A 84 13.76 -4.11 5.00
CA LYS A 84 13.69 -3.33 3.76
C LYS A 84 12.61 -2.24 3.83
N LEU A 85 11.42 -2.59 4.32
CA LEU A 85 10.31 -1.67 4.51
C LEU A 85 10.65 -0.56 5.50
N ILE A 86 11.21 -0.89 6.67
CA ILE A 86 11.66 0.11 7.66
C ILE A 86 12.61 1.11 7.00
N LEU A 87 13.63 0.64 6.28
CA LEU A 87 14.60 1.52 5.63
C LEU A 87 13.95 2.37 4.52
N SER A 88 13.09 1.79 3.69
CA SER A 88 12.37 2.54 2.66
C SER A 88 11.49 3.64 3.24
N ILE A 89 10.79 3.34 4.34
CA ILE A 89 9.94 4.28 5.06
C ILE A 89 10.78 5.41 5.69
N GLU A 90 11.85 5.07 6.42
CA GLU A 90 12.68 6.05 7.16
C GLU A 90 13.52 6.94 6.24
N VAL A 91 14.07 6.38 5.17
CA VAL A 91 15.09 7.06 4.35
C VAL A 91 14.49 7.79 3.17
N THR A 92 13.51 7.16 2.52
CA THR A 92 12.92 7.68 1.29
C THR A 92 11.54 8.29 1.50
N HIS A 93 11.03 8.24 2.74
CA HIS A 93 9.70 8.73 3.10
C HIS A 93 8.63 8.14 2.17
N CYS A 94 8.69 6.84 1.91
CA CYS A 94 7.66 6.16 1.13
C CYS A 94 6.32 6.27 1.86
N GLU A 95 5.35 6.93 1.22
CA GLU A 95 3.97 7.04 1.68
C GLU A 95 3.03 6.23 0.79
N THR A 96 3.40 6.02 -0.47
CA THR A 96 2.60 5.25 -1.40
C THR A 96 3.23 3.89 -1.64
N PHE A 97 2.42 2.83 -1.60
CA PHE A 97 2.86 1.45 -1.82
C PHE A 97 2.05 0.81 -2.94
N VAL A 98 2.73 0.27 -3.96
CA VAL A 98 2.10 -0.47 -5.07
C VAL A 98 2.56 -1.92 -5.00
N VAL A 99 1.61 -2.84 -4.81
CA VAL A 99 1.89 -4.27 -4.59
C VAL A 99 0.98 -5.12 -5.48
N PHE A 100 1.47 -6.28 -5.91
CA PHE A 100 0.82 -7.11 -6.92
C PHE A 100 0.50 -8.52 -6.41
N ASP A 101 -0.69 -9.02 -6.74
CA ASP A 101 -1.09 -10.44 -6.66
C ASP A 101 -0.71 -11.12 -5.31
N LYS A 102 -0.11 -12.32 -5.34
CA LYS A 102 0.33 -13.11 -4.19
C LYS A 102 1.21 -12.37 -3.17
N ASP A 103 1.81 -11.26 -3.53
CA ASP A 103 2.70 -10.50 -2.65
C ASP A 103 1.94 -9.62 -1.66
N ILE A 104 0.64 -9.41 -1.87
CA ILE A 104 -0.21 -8.52 -1.06
C ILE A 104 -0.21 -8.94 0.41
N ASP A 105 -0.52 -10.20 0.73
CA ASP A 105 -0.61 -10.64 2.13
C ASP A 105 0.76 -10.59 2.82
N ARG A 106 1.82 -11.02 2.13
CA ARG A 106 3.19 -10.96 2.64
C ARG A 106 3.63 -9.52 2.89
N PHE A 107 3.27 -8.59 2.01
CA PHE A 107 3.51 -7.17 2.21
C PHE A 107 2.74 -6.64 3.41
N VAL A 108 1.45 -6.94 3.55
CA VAL A 108 0.62 -6.45 4.66
C VAL A 108 1.19 -6.86 6.01
N ASP A 109 1.58 -8.13 6.15
CA ASP A 109 2.19 -8.63 7.38
C ASP A 109 3.54 -7.94 7.68
N ALA A 110 4.36 -7.74 6.65
CA ALA A 110 5.65 -7.09 6.80
C ALA A 110 5.53 -5.58 7.09
N PHE A 111 4.60 -4.89 6.43
CA PHE A 111 4.32 -3.47 6.63
C PHE A 111 3.76 -3.20 8.03
N THR A 112 2.86 -4.06 8.52
CA THR A 112 2.31 -3.95 9.87
C THR A 112 3.43 -3.99 10.92
N LYS A 113 4.42 -4.89 10.75
CA LYS A 113 5.61 -4.93 11.62
C LYS A 113 6.52 -3.71 11.40
N ALA A 114 6.78 -3.35 10.15
CA ALA A 114 7.67 -2.24 9.82
C ALA A 114 7.17 -0.89 10.36
N SER A 115 5.86 -0.62 10.28
CA SER A 115 5.25 0.62 10.79
C SER A 115 5.34 0.76 12.32
N VAL A 116 5.36 -0.35 13.05
CA VAL A 116 5.58 -0.37 14.50
C VAL A 116 7.02 -0.01 14.85
N TYR A 117 8.00 -0.61 14.16
CA TYR A 117 9.42 -0.45 14.48
C TYR A 117 10.11 0.72 13.80
N SER A 118 9.49 1.31 12.78
CA SER A 118 10.01 2.51 12.13
C SER A 118 9.86 3.73 13.04
N ILE A 119 10.90 4.56 13.08
CA ILE A 119 10.85 5.85 13.77
C ILE A 119 10.00 6.89 13.04
N TRP A 120 9.71 6.65 11.76
CA TRP A 120 8.92 7.54 10.92
C TRP A 120 7.59 6.89 10.55
N ARG A 121 6.50 7.66 10.65
CA ARG A 121 5.15 7.20 10.35
C ARG A 121 4.42 8.28 9.59
N SER A 122 3.97 7.97 8.37
CA SER A 122 3.12 8.89 7.61
C SER A 122 1.65 8.74 8.01
N LEU A 123 0.95 9.88 8.05
CA LEU A 123 -0.50 9.97 8.16
C LEU A 123 -1.20 9.88 6.80
N HIS A 124 -0.43 9.90 5.71
CA HIS A 124 -0.90 10.01 4.33
C HIS A 124 -0.61 8.74 3.52
N ASN A 125 -0.38 7.61 4.19
CA ASN A 125 -0.12 6.35 3.51
C ASN A 125 -1.24 6.03 2.50
N LYS A 126 -0.87 5.65 1.29
CA LYS A 126 -1.76 5.19 0.21
C LYS A 126 -1.32 3.81 -0.25
N PHE A 127 -2.25 2.87 -0.32
CA PHE A 127 -1.98 1.49 -0.72
C PHE A 127 -2.70 1.15 -2.01
N VAL A 128 -1.96 0.74 -3.03
CA VAL A 128 -2.48 0.26 -4.31
C VAL A 128 -2.17 -1.22 -4.44
N PHE A 129 -3.20 -2.03 -4.56
CA PHE A 129 -3.11 -3.47 -4.71
C PHE A 129 -3.62 -3.87 -6.09
N ALA A 130 -2.74 -4.37 -6.94
CA ALA A 130 -3.06 -4.78 -8.31
C ALA A 130 -3.15 -6.30 -8.40
N HIS A 131 -4.28 -6.83 -8.90
CA HIS A 131 -4.40 -8.28 -9.10
C HIS A 131 -5.42 -8.60 -10.20
N ILE A 132 -5.44 -9.87 -10.61
CA ILE A 132 -6.40 -10.39 -11.58
C ILE A 132 -7.56 -11.07 -10.83
N THR A 133 -8.79 -10.91 -11.34
CA THR A 133 -10.01 -11.49 -10.74
C THR A 133 -9.88 -13.01 -10.57
N ASN A 134 -10.24 -13.51 -9.38
CA ASN A 134 -10.15 -14.90 -8.89
C ASN A 134 -8.82 -15.34 -8.24
N GLU A 135 -7.79 -14.49 -8.18
CA GLU A 135 -6.51 -14.86 -7.56
C GLU A 135 -6.40 -14.51 -6.07
N LEU A 136 -7.20 -13.54 -5.56
CA LEU A 136 -7.26 -13.21 -4.14
C LEU A 136 -8.63 -13.56 -3.53
N GLN A 137 -8.62 -14.39 -2.49
CA GLN A 137 -9.71 -14.41 -1.51
C GLN A 137 -9.66 -13.09 -0.72
N GLU A 138 -10.83 -12.56 -0.33
CA GLU A 138 -10.89 -11.39 0.57
C GLU A 138 -10.09 -11.69 1.83
N SER A 139 -8.90 -11.09 1.92
CA SER A 139 -7.99 -11.25 3.06
C SER A 139 -8.68 -10.72 4.30
N ARG A 140 -8.78 -11.55 5.34
CA ARG A 140 -9.40 -11.19 6.64
C ARG A 140 -8.48 -10.36 7.54
N ASN A 141 -7.43 -9.76 6.97
CA ASN A 141 -6.47 -8.99 7.72
C ASN A 141 -7.09 -7.66 8.18
N HIS A 142 -7.01 -7.36 9.48
CA HIS A 142 -7.50 -6.09 10.06
C HIS A 142 -6.87 -4.86 9.42
N PHE A 143 -5.71 -5.00 8.77
CA PHE A 143 -5.13 -3.96 7.93
C PHE A 143 -6.14 -3.33 6.96
N PHE A 144 -6.98 -4.13 6.30
CA PHE A 144 -7.98 -3.62 5.34
C PHE A 144 -9.18 -2.94 6.02
N GLU A 145 -9.37 -3.17 7.31
CA GLU A 145 -10.36 -2.45 8.11
C GLU A 145 -9.80 -1.11 8.59
N ASP A 146 -8.52 -1.07 8.94
CA ASP A 146 -7.88 0.04 9.65
C ASP A 146 -7.24 1.10 8.74
N GLN A 147 -6.93 0.78 7.49
CA GLN A 147 -6.35 1.75 6.55
C GLN A 147 -7.44 2.47 5.72
N PRO A 148 -7.50 3.82 5.72
CA PRO A 148 -8.52 4.56 4.96
C PRO A 148 -8.27 4.61 3.45
N ASN A 149 -6.99 4.61 3.06
CA ASN A 149 -6.55 4.92 1.69
C ASN A 149 -6.08 3.67 0.96
N ILE A 150 -7.00 2.73 0.71
CA ILE A 150 -6.73 1.51 -0.05
C ILE A 150 -7.42 1.58 -1.41
N LEU A 151 -6.69 1.21 -2.46
CA LEU A 151 -7.21 1.06 -3.81
C LEU A 151 -6.82 -0.32 -4.35
N PHE A 152 -7.81 -1.12 -4.71
CA PHE A 152 -7.64 -2.35 -5.46
C PHE A 152 -7.85 -2.08 -6.95
N VAL A 153 -6.86 -2.42 -7.77
CA VAL A 153 -6.93 -2.39 -9.23
C VAL A 153 -7.10 -3.81 -9.71
N VAL A 154 -8.33 -4.16 -10.08
CA VAL A 154 -8.73 -5.54 -10.37
C VAL A 154 -8.97 -5.69 -11.86
N ARG A 155 -8.16 -6.51 -12.52
CA ARG A 155 -8.37 -6.84 -13.93
C ARG A 155 -9.33 -8.01 -14.06
N ASP A 156 -10.39 -7.85 -14.85
CA ASP A 156 -11.27 -8.97 -15.16
C ASP A 156 -10.61 -9.93 -16.16
N ASN A 157 -10.64 -11.23 -15.85
CA ASN A 157 -10.16 -12.28 -16.75
C ASN A 157 -10.96 -12.33 -18.06
N SER A 158 -12.23 -11.92 -18.05
CA SER A 158 -13.08 -11.91 -19.24
C SER A 158 -12.76 -10.75 -20.19
N SER A 159 -12.22 -9.65 -19.65
CA SER A 159 -11.90 -8.44 -20.40
C SER A 159 -10.47 -8.00 -20.13
N ALA A 160 -9.56 -8.31 -21.06
CA ALA A 160 -8.16 -7.92 -20.95
C ALA A 160 -7.95 -6.39 -20.83
N LEU A 161 -8.93 -5.57 -21.17
CA LEU A 161 -8.77 -4.11 -21.28
C LEU A 161 -9.58 -3.31 -20.27
N SER A 162 -10.30 -3.94 -19.33
CA SER A 162 -11.06 -3.23 -18.30
C SER A 162 -10.59 -3.59 -16.90
N PHE A 163 -10.55 -2.57 -16.04
CA PHE A 163 -10.08 -2.67 -14.67
C PHE A 163 -11.13 -2.10 -13.74
N ASP A 164 -11.60 -2.91 -12.81
CA ASP A 164 -12.43 -2.46 -11.71
C ASP A 164 -11.55 -1.84 -10.63
N LEU A 165 -11.90 -0.62 -10.22
CA LEU A 165 -11.21 0.12 -9.19
C LEU A 165 -12.06 0.07 -7.92
N LYS A 166 -11.56 -0.62 -6.90
CA LYS A 166 -12.30 -0.87 -5.66
C LYS A 166 -11.58 -0.25 -4.47
N THR A 167 -12.32 0.14 -3.45
CA THR A 167 -11.74 0.60 -2.18
C THR A 167 -12.47 -0.06 -1.02
N ASN A 168 -11.89 -0.07 0.17
CA ASN A 168 -12.60 -0.52 1.35
C ASN A 168 -13.65 0.52 1.79
N LYS A 169 -14.74 0.06 2.40
CA LYS A 169 -15.76 0.97 2.95
C LYS A 169 -15.19 1.92 4.00
N TYR A 170 -14.37 1.40 4.92
CA TYR A 170 -13.73 2.09 6.04
C TYR A 170 -14.68 2.82 7.03
N VAL A 171 -15.56 3.72 6.58
CA VAL A 171 -16.46 4.50 7.47
C VAL A 171 -17.65 3.66 7.96
N GLY A 172 -18.25 4.08 9.07
CA GLY A 172 -19.38 3.41 9.70
C GLY A 172 -18.97 2.45 10.84
N PRO A 173 -19.96 1.90 11.56
CA PRO A 173 -19.73 0.95 12.65
C PRO A 173 -19.00 -0.32 12.20
N LYS A 174 -18.18 -0.92 13.07
CA LYS A 174 -17.47 -2.18 12.79
C LYS A 174 -18.40 -3.33 12.39
N ALA A 175 -19.62 -3.35 12.91
CA ALA A 175 -20.63 -4.35 12.54
C ALA A 175 -20.98 -4.32 11.05
N GLU A 176 -20.77 -3.20 10.36
CA GLU A 176 -21.06 -3.02 8.93
C GLU A 176 -19.88 -3.36 8.01
N LYS A 177 -18.93 -4.16 8.48
CA LYS A 177 -17.79 -4.73 7.71
C LYS A 177 -16.94 -3.67 6.99
N PRO A 178 -16.12 -2.88 7.71
CA PRO A 178 -15.28 -1.82 7.12
C PRO A 178 -14.29 -2.30 6.03
N SER A 179 -13.87 -3.57 6.08
CA SER A 179 -13.00 -4.22 5.08
C SER A 179 -13.71 -4.53 3.76
N GLN A 180 -15.05 -4.45 3.71
CA GLN A 180 -15.81 -4.76 2.50
C GLN A 180 -15.36 -3.85 1.35
N MET A 181 -15.04 -4.48 0.22
CA MET A 181 -14.64 -3.76 -0.99
C MET A 181 -15.87 -3.23 -1.73
N ILE A 182 -15.83 -1.94 -2.05
CA ILE A 182 -16.83 -1.23 -2.83
C ILE A 182 -16.25 -0.82 -4.17
N LEU A 183 -17.00 -1.03 -5.26
CA LEU A 183 -16.62 -0.55 -6.58
C LEU A 183 -16.71 0.98 -6.61
N LEU A 184 -15.59 1.62 -6.91
CA LEU A 184 -15.45 3.06 -6.98
C LEU A 184 -15.65 3.54 -8.42
N ASP A 185 -14.89 2.96 -9.34
CA ASP A 185 -14.86 3.33 -10.75
C ASP A 185 -14.38 2.14 -11.60
N ARG A 186 -14.39 2.29 -12.91
CA ARG A 186 -13.81 1.37 -13.88
C ARG A 186 -12.91 2.14 -14.83
N TYR A 187 -11.73 1.59 -15.13
CA TYR A 187 -10.84 2.13 -16.13
C TYR A 187 -10.86 1.26 -17.38
N PHE A 188 -11.02 1.90 -18.55
CA PHE A 188 -10.97 1.24 -19.85
C PHE A 188 -9.65 1.58 -20.54
N ALA A 189 -8.75 0.60 -20.65
CA ALA A 189 -7.42 0.79 -21.24
C ALA A 189 -7.47 1.10 -22.74
N SER A 190 -8.49 0.62 -23.46
CA SER A 190 -8.71 0.95 -24.88
C SER A 190 -9.00 2.43 -25.09
N GLU A 191 -9.72 3.05 -24.15
CA GLU A 191 -10.17 4.44 -24.22
C GLU A 191 -9.30 5.37 -23.36
N GLN A 192 -8.36 4.81 -22.60
CA GLN A 192 -7.47 5.50 -21.66
C GLN A 192 -8.21 6.44 -20.69
N ARG A 193 -9.40 6.05 -20.22
CA ARG A 193 -10.23 6.89 -19.36
C ARG A 193 -10.92 6.11 -18.24
N PHE A 194 -11.26 6.86 -17.20
CA PHE A 194 -12.17 6.42 -16.14
C PHE A 194 -13.62 6.52 -16.63
N GLN A 195 -14.47 5.58 -16.20
CA GLN A 195 -15.87 5.52 -16.59
C GLN A 195 -16.67 6.62 -15.90
N LEU A 196 -16.50 6.78 -14.60
CA LEU A 196 -17.28 7.70 -13.75
C LEU A 196 -16.48 8.95 -13.35
N GLY A 197 -15.14 8.89 -13.37
CA GLY A 197 -14.27 9.99 -12.96
C GLY A 197 -14.32 10.25 -11.46
N LYS A 198 -14.60 9.23 -10.63
CA LYS A 198 -14.65 9.41 -9.18
C LYS A 198 -13.24 9.55 -8.60
N SER A 199 -13.11 10.25 -7.48
CA SER A 199 -11.83 10.30 -6.76
C SER A 199 -11.48 8.92 -6.20
N LEU A 200 -10.30 8.40 -6.57
CA LEU A 200 -9.82 7.09 -6.13
C LEU A 200 -9.35 7.07 -4.67
N PHE A 201 -8.99 8.24 -4.13
CA PHE A 201 -8.54 8.45 -2.75
C PHE A 201 -9.34 9.58 -2.11
N ALA A 202 -10.65 9.37 -1.96
CA ALA A 202 -11.50 10.30 -1.23
C ALA A 202 -11.08 10.37 0.26
N ASP A 203 -11.15 11.56 0.86
CA ASP A 203 -10.86 11.74 2.29
C ASP A 203 -11.97 11.14 3.16
N LYS A 204 -11.76 9.88 3.56
CA LYS A 204 -12.67 9.13 4.44
C LYS A 204 -12.57 9.56 5.90
N LEU A 205 -11.50 10.25 6.29
CA LEU A 205 -11.29 10.72 7.67
C LEU A 205 -12.14 11.94 7.99
N LYS A 206 -12.55 12.71 6.97
CA LYS A 206 -13.43 13.87 7.11
C LYS A 206 -14.78 13.56 7.78
N ASN A 207 -15.34 12.37 7.56
CA ASN A 207 -16.58 11.93 8.21
C ASN A 207 -16.57 10.41 8.43
N LEU A 208 -16.36 9.99 9.67
CA LEU A 208 -16.25 8.59 10.06
C LEU A 208 -17.60 7.85 10.16
N GLN A 209 -18.73 8.55 10.03
CA GLN A 209 -20.08 7.98 10.05
C GLN A 209 -20.38 7.07 11.25
N GLY A 210 -19.84 7.42 12.44
CA GLY A 210 -20.06 6.64 13.66
C GLY A 210 -19.09 5.47 13.87
N ARG A 211 -17.98 5.42 13.13
CA ARG A 211 -16.90 4.44 13.36
C ARG A 211 -16.33 4.55 14.78
N GLU A 212 -16.11 3.40 15.40
CA GLU A 212 -15.53 3.29 16.74
C GLU A 212 -14.00 3.54 16.70
N VAL A 213 -13.51 4.30 17.69
CA VAL A 213 -12.07 4.54 17.91
C VAL A 213 -11.64 3.81 19.17
N ILE A 214 -10.59 2.99 19.06
CA ILE A 214 -10.00 2.30 20.20
C ILE A 214 -8.83 3.14 20.71
N ILE A 215 -8.88 3.51 21.98
CA ILE A 215 -7.83 4.29 22.64
C ILE A 215 -7.20 3.40 23.72
N ALA A 216 -5.90 3.16 23.63
CA ALA A 216 -5.13 2.54 24.70
C ALA A 216 -4.61 3.62 25.65
N GLY A 217 -5.06 3.60 26.90
CA GLY A 217 -4.59 4.49 27.96
C GLY A 217 -3.56 3.80 28.84
N PHE A 218 -2.52 4.53 29.23
CA PHE A 218 -1.53 4.09 30.22
C PHE A 218 -1.67 4.97 31.45
N ASP A 219 -1.38 4.41 32.63
CA ASP A 219 -1.26 5.21 33.84
C ASP A 219 0.04 6.02 33.76
N TYR A 220 -0.10 7.34 33.59
CA TYR A 220 1.01 8.26 33.36
C TYR A 220 0.71 9.62 34.02
N PRO A 221 0.93 9.75 35.33
CA PRO A 221 0.68 11.01 36.05
C PRO A 221 1.57 12.16 35.55
N PRO A 222 1.07 13.42 35.51
CA PRO A 222 -0.30 13.83 35.85
C PRO A 222 -1.32 13.73 34.69
N TYR A 223 -0.92 13.19 33.53
CA TYR A 223 -1.68 13.29 32.28
C TYR A 223 -2.79 12.24 32.14
N SER A 224 -2.57 11.06 32.71
CA SER A 224 -3.55 9.97 32.74
C SER A 224 -3.37 9.28 34.09
N VAL A 225 -4.43 9.23 34.89
CA VAL A 225 -4.42 8.53 36.18
C VAL A 225 -5.51 7.47 36.13
N ILE A 226 -5.11 6.21 36.07
CA ILE A 226 -6.05 5.08 36.16
C ILE A 226 -6.15 4.71 37.64
N LYS A 227 -7.11 5.29 38.34
CA LYS A 227 -7.35 4.93 39.75
C LYS A 227 -7.93 3.51 39.81
N HIS A 228 -7.18 2.60 40.42
CA HIS A 228 -7.61 1.26 40.77
C HIS A 228 -8.26 1.25 42.15
#